data_AF-A0A1Y3TV34-F1
#
_entry.id   AF-A0A1Y3TV34-F1
#
_cell.length_a   1.000
_cell.length_b   1.000
_cell.length_c   1.000
_cell.angle_alpha   90.00
_cell.angle_beta   90.00
_cell.angle_gamma   90.00
#
_symmetry.space_group_name_H-M   'P 1'
#
loop_
_entity.id
_entity.type
_entity.pdbx_description
1 polymer ?
#
loop_
_entity_poly.entity_id
_entity_poly.type
_entity_poly.pdbx_seq_one_letter_code
_entity_poly.pdbx_strand_id
1 'polypeptide(L)'
;MDIFQYFLSHHDENVSAFSDVFRTAKEFHQLLGRKSYLLDHYLSMLFRLITEMDFCILEDKIYQTISELQKKMLDDLENNADSIPMFNCQEPATQQELCWTALADTLLEQALIDFLKQNTLIYHTAIDLVDLKQTEQKLIDLLGKDSWEQFQQKLIHCFLPCSLMQLFRQGIIIEITKRFLSRDLETDQEIFRLYLKRFFSEDSSQ
;
A
#
# COMPACT_ATOMS: atom_id res chain seq x y z
N MET A 1 -19.76 -13.92 -5.71
CA MET A 1 -19.84 -12.66 -6.48
C MET A 1 -19.01 -12.84 -7.73
N ASP A 2 -19.44 -12.38 -8.90
CA ASP A 2 -18.56 -12.39 -10.08
C ASP A 2 -17.43 -11.36 -9.91
N ILE A 3 -16.34 -11.52 -10.67
CA ILE A 3 -15.13 -10.69 -10.52
C ILE A 3 -15.36 -9.22 -10.85
N PHE A 4 -16.30 -8.92 -11.75
CA PHE A 4 -16.61 -7.56 -12.16
C PHE A 4 -17.39 -6.81 -11.09
N GLN A 5 -18.40 -7.45 -10.50
CA GLN A 5 -19.10 -6.92 -9.34
C GLN A 5 -18.16 -6.75 -8.15
N TYR A 6 -17.26 -7.71 -7.92
CA TYR A 6 -16.21 -7.56 -6.91
C TYR A 6 -15.32 -6.35 -7.16
N PHE A 7 -14.87 -6.14 -8.39
CA PHE A 7 -14.08 -4.97 -8.75
C PHE A 7 -14.81 -3.64 -8.49
N LEU A 8 -16.13 -3.59 -8.74
CA LEU A 8 -16.91 -2.36 -8.58
C LEU A 8 -17.36 -2.06 -7.15
N SER A 9 -17.69 -3.09 -6.37
CA SER A 9 -18.44 -2.92 -5.12
C SER A 9 -17.78 -3.53 -3.90
N HIS A 10 -16.60 -4.14 -4.03
CA HIS A 10 -15.90 -4.67 -2.88
C HIS A 10 -15.47 -3.52 -1.95
N HIS A 11 -16.00 -3.56 -0.74
CA HIS A 11 -15.60 -2.77 0.40
C HIS A 11 -15.72 -3.65 1.64
N ASP A 12 -15.02 -3.30 2.72
CA ASP A 12 -15.12 -4.03 3.96
C ASP A 12 -16.56 -3.97 4.50
N GLU A 13 -17.15 -5.11 4.84
CA GLU A 13 -18.53 -5.16 5.35
C GLU A 13 -18.64 -4.61 6.79
N ASN A 14 -17.52 -4.58 7.52
CA ASN A 14 -17.44 -4.14 8.90
C ASN A 14 -17.26 -2.62 9.03
N VAL A 15 -18.14 -1.83 8.41
CA VAL A 15 -18.08 -0.36 8.50
C VAL A 15 -18.78 0.12 9.76
N SER A 16 -18.05 0.84 10.62
CA SER A 16 -18.67 1.57 11.73
C SER A 16 -19.25 2.89 11.24
N ALA A 17 -20.47 3.23 11.66
CA ALA A 17 -21.07 4.52 11.32
C ALA A 17 -20.40 5.65 12.11
N PHE A 18 -20.29 6.84 11.49
CA PHE A 18 -19.77 8.05 12.18
C PHE A 18 -20.50 8.31 13.50
N SER A 19 -21.83 8.14 13.52
CA SER A 19 -22.65 8.30 14.73
C SER A 19 -22.23 7.38 15.87
N ASP A 20 -21.75 6.17 15.56
CA ASP A 20 -21.38 5.17 16.55
C ASP A 20 -20.04 5.50 17.19
N VAL A 21 -19.10 6.02 16.38
CA VAL A 21 -17.83 6.58 16.88
C VAL A 21 -18.13 7.74 17.81
N PHE A 22 -18.88 8.75 17.37
CA PHE A 22 -19.12 9.96 18.19
C PHE A 22 -19.96 9.68 19.43
N ARG A 23 -20.87 8.69 19.39
CA ARG A 23 -21.56 8.20 20.57
C ARG A 23 -20.60 7.58 21.59
N THR A 24 -19.70 6.70 21.14
CA THR A 24 -18.69 6.10 22.02
C THR A 24 -17.74 7.18 22.57
N ALA A 25 -17.34 8.14 21.75
CA ALA A 25 -16.53 9.27 22.19
C ALA A 25 -17.23 10.09 23.28
N LYS A 26 -18.54 10.37 23.13
CA LYS A 26 -19.35 11.05 24.14
C LYS A 26 -19.39 10.29 25.47
N GLU A 27 -19.50 8.96 25.44
CA GLU A 27 -19.43 8.11 26.62
C GLU A 27 -18.06 8.22 27.30
N PHE A 28 -16.97 8.18 26.52
CA PHE A 28 -15.61 8.38 27.04
C PHE A 28 -15.40 9.78 27.62
N HIS A 29 -15.96 10.84 27.02
CA HIS A 29 -15.96 12.18 27.61
C HIS A 29 -16.57 12.19 29.02
N GLN A 30 -17.69 11.50 29.21
CA GLN A 30 -18.35 11.40 30.52
C GLN A 30 -17.49 10.65 31.54
N LEU A 31 -16.85 9.55 31.13
CA LEU A 31 -15.96 8.76 32.00
C LEU A 31 -14.68 9.52 32.37
N LEU A 32 -14.09 10.25 31.43
CA LEU A 32 -12.85 11.01 31.65
C LEU A 32 -13.08 12.29 32.45
N GLY A 33 -14.29 12.86 32.41
CA GLY A 33 -14.64 14.10 33.10
C GLY A 33 -13.68 15.24 32.74
N ARG A 34 -12.96 15.77 33.73
CA ARG A 34 -11.98 16.87 33.52
C ARG A 34 -10.80 16.48 32.63
N LYS A 35 -10.56 15.18 32.40
CA LYS A 35 -9.48 14.68 31.54
C LYS A 35 -9.92 14.44 30.10
N SER A 36 -11.14 14.80 29.72
CA SER A 36 -11.65 14.53 28.38
C SER A 36 -10.85 15.20 27.26
N TYR A 37 -10.12 16.28 27.58
CA TYR A 37 -9.20 16.94 26.65
C TYR A 37 -8.15 15.98 26.06
N LEU A 38 -7.81 14.88 26.75
CA LEU A 38 -6.90 13.87 26.22
C LEU A 38 -7.50 13.15 25.01
N LEU A 39 -8.80 12.86 25.06
CA LEU A 39 -9.51 12.24 23.94
C LEU A 39 -9.66 13.22 22.78
N ASP A 40 -10.02 14.48 23.08
CA ASP A 40 -10.09 15.55 22.06
C ASP A 40 -8.75 15.71 21.33
N HIS A 41 -7.66 15.71 22.09
CA HIS A 41 -6.31 15.83 21.55
C HIS A 41 -5.91 14.63 20.70
N TYR A 42 -6.17 13.40 21.17
CA TYR A 42 -5.92 12.18 20.40
C TYR A 42 -6.68 12.18 19.07
N LEU A 43 -7.99 12.49 19.11
CA LEU A 43 -8.82 12.53 17.91
C LEU A 43 -8.36 13.64 16.94
N SER A 44 -7.97 14.80 17.46
CA SER A 44 -7.41 15.89 16.65
C SER A 44 -6.14 15.45 15.91
N MET A 45 -5.21 14.77 16.59
CA MET A 45 -4.01 14.24 15.96
C MET A 45 -4.34 13.15 14.93
N LEU A 46 -5.23 12.22 15.26
CA LEU A 46 -5.66 11.16 14.33
C LEU A 46 -6.31 11.74 13.07
N PHE A 47 -7.23 12.70 13.21
CA PHE A 47 -7.89 13.33 12.06
C PHE A 47 -6.92 14.13 11.20
N ARG A 48 -5.94 14.81 11.81
CA ARG A 48 -4.84 15.42 11.05
C ARG A 48 -4.10 14.35 10.23
N LEU A 49 -3.81 13.19 10.81
CA LEU A 49 -3.07 12.13 10.14
C LEU A 49 -3.83 11.60 8.93
N ILE A 50 -5.15 11.49 9.06
CA ILE A 50 -6.06 11.10 7.97
C ILE A 50 -6.10 12.19 6.89
N THR A 51 -6.17 13.48 7.24
CA THR A 51 -6.19 14.57 6.25
C THR A 51 -4.88 14.74 5.50
N GLU A 52 -3.77 14.27 6.06
CA GLU A 52 -2.46 14.24 5.38
C GLU A 52 -2.34 13.07 4.37
N MET A 53 -3.36 12.21 4.23
CA MET A 53 -3.40 11.22 3.15
C MET A 53 -3.70 11.92 1.82
N ASP A 54 -2.66 12.37 1.13
CA ASP A 54 -2.74 13.00 -0.19
C ASP A 54 -2.55 11.97 -1.30
N PHE A 55 -3.60 11.76 -2.10
CA PHE A 55 -3.61 10.81 -3.20
C PHE A 55 -2.76 11.25 -4.40
N CYS A 56 -2.63 12.56 -4.65
CA CYS A 56 -1.80 13.08 -5.73
C CYS A 56 -0.32 12.84 -5.40
N ILE A 57 0.08 13.15 -4.17
CA ILE A 57 1.45 12.86 -3.69
C ILE A 57 1.71 11.35 -3.71
N LEU A 58 0.71 10.54 -3.38
CA LEU A 58 0.84 9.08 -3.45
C LEU A 58 1.05 8.59 -4.89
N GLU A 59 0.29 9.12 -5.84
CA GLU A 59 0.43 8.80 -7.27
C GLU A 59 1.82 9.19 -7.79
N ASP A 60 2.30 10.40 -7.47
CA ASP A 60 3.66 10.85 -7.83
C ASP A 60 4.74 9.91 -7.25
N LYS A 61 4.57 9.49 -5.99
CA LYS A 61 5.47 8.51 -5.35
C LYS A 61 5.46 7.17 -6.07
N ILE A 62 4.29 6.68 -6.50
CA ILE A 62 4.18 5.43 -7.27
C ILE A 62 4.99 5.54 -8.57
N TYR A 63 4.80 6.61 -9.34
CA TYR A 63 5.55 6.80 -10.59
C TYR A 63 7.06 6.93 -10.35
N GLN A 64 7.45 7.67 -9.31
CA GLN A 64 8.85 7.80 -8.95
C GLN A 64 9.46 6.44 -8.59
N THR A 65 8.80 5.66 -7.72
CA THR A 65 9.27 4.32 -7.33
C THR A 65 9.40 3.39 -8.53
N ILE A 66 8.41 3.38 -9.43
CA ILE A 66 8.48 2.57 -10.65
C ILE A 66 9.65 3.00 -11.53
N SER A 67 9.88 4.30 -11.70
CA SER A 67 11.00 4.81 -12.48
C SER A 67 12.36 4.43 -11.87
N GLU A 68 12.50 4.49 -10.55
CA GLU A 68 13.72 4.12 -9.83
C GLU A 68 14.01 2.62 -9.95
N LEU A 69 12.98 1.78 -9.77
CA LEU A 69 13.08 0.33 -9.93
C LEU A 69 13.43 -0.06 -11.37
N GLN A 70 12.83 0.60 -12.37
CA GLN A 70 13.15 0.36 -13.79
C GLN A 70 14.59 0.70 -14.12
N LYS A 71 15.06 1.85 -13.64
CA LYS A 71 16.46 2.24 -13.83
C LYS A 71 17.41 1.22 -13.20
N LYS A 72 17.15 0.82 -11.95
CA LYS A 72 17.97 -0.18 -11.26
C LYS A 72 18.00 -1.51 -12.02
N MET A 73 16.85 -1.99 -12.48
CA MET A 73 16.78 -3.23 -13.25
C MET A 73 17.55 -3.13 -14.57
N LEU A 74 17.46 -1.98 -15.26
CA LEU A 74 18.22 -1.76 -16.49
C LEU A 74 19.73 -1.79 -16.23
N ASP A 75 20.18 -1.09 -15.19
CA ASP A 75 21.58 -1.09 -14.77
C ASP A 75 22.06 -2.52 -14.43
N ASP A 76 21.25 -3.29 -13.70
CA ASP A 76 21.56 -4.67 -13.33
C ASP A 76 21.58 -5.61 -14.57
N LEU A 77 20.71 -5.37 -15.55
CA LEU A 77 20.64 -6.14 -16.81
C LEU A 77 21.86 -5.87 -17.69
N GLU A 78 22.27 -4.60 -17.82
CA GLU A 78 23.47 -4.21 -18.58
C GLU A 78 24.76 -4.78 -17.96
N ASN A 79 24.78 -4.90 -16.63
CA ASN A 79 25.92 -5.46 -15.89
C ASN A 79 25.90 -6.99 -15.78
N ASN A 80 24.92 -7.68 -16.38
CA ASN A 80 24.72 -9.13 -16.27
C ASN A 80 24.72 -9.63 -14.81
N ALA A 81 24.01 -8.93 -13.93
CA ALA A 81 23.88 -9.34 -12.53
C ALA A 81 23.21 -10.72 -12.44
N ASP A 82 23.79 -11.65 -11.66
CA ASP A 82 23.30 -13.03 -11.49
C ASP A 82 21.84 -13.10 -10.99
N SER A 83 21.33 -12.02 -10.40
CA SER A 83 19.97 -11.91 -9.87
C SER A 83 18.90 -11.62 -10.92
N ILE A 84 19.26 -11.30 -12.17
CA ILE A 84 18.30 -10.96 -13.24
C ILE A 84 18.13 -12.13 -14.21
N PRO A 85 16.89 -12.61 -14.44
CA PRO A 85 16.62 -13.63 -15.45
C PRO A 85 17.05 -13.15 -16.85
N MET A 86 17.85 -13.95 -17.56
CA MET A 86 18.21 -13.63 -18.94
C MET A 86 17.23 -14.29 -19.91
N PHE A 87 16.53 -13.45 -20.68
CA PHE A 87 15.67 -13.91 -21.77
C PHE A 87 16.36 -13.71 -23.11
N ASN A 88 16.51 -14.78 -23.88
CA ASN A 88 17.01 -14.71 -25.26
C ASN A 88 15.92 -14.12 -26.18
N CYS A 89 15.89 -12.79 -26.28
CA CYS A 89 14.99 -12.05 -27.17
C CYS A 89 15.82 -11.28 -28.20
N GLN A 90 15.27 -11.08 -29.40
CA GLN A 90 15.92 -10.23 -30.41
C GLN A 90 15.79 -8.75 -30.04
N GLU A 91 14.63 -8.35 -29.49
CA GLU A 91 14.38 -6.98 -29.05
C GLU A 91 14.76 -6.76 -27.56
N PRO A 92 15.63 -5.77 -27.24
CA PRO A 92 16.00 -5.45 -25.87
C PRO A 92 14.81 -4.99 -25.00
N ALA A 93 13.85 -4.27 -25.57
CA ALA A 93 12.67 -3.81 -24.83
C ALA A 93 11.80 -5.00 -24.36
N THR A 94 11.59 -6.00 -25.23
CA THR A 94 10.90 -7.24 -24.86
C THR A 94 11.64 -8.00 -23.77
N GLN A 95 12.97 -8.07 -23.83
CA GLN A 95 13.77 -8.67 -22.77
C GLN A 95 13.55 -7.96 -21.43
N GLN A 96 13.60 -6.62 -21.41
CA GLN A 96 13.38 -5.83 -20.19
C GLN A 96 11.99 -6.06 -19.59
N GLU A 97 10.95 -6.06 -20.41
CA GLU A 97 9.57 -6.25 -19.94
C GLU A 97 9.34 -7.70 -19.42
N LEU A 98 10.03 -8.70 -19.99
CA LEU A 98 10.01 -10.06 -19.48
C LEU A 98 10.80 -10.20 -18.17
N CYS A 99 11.96 -9.55 -18.03
CA CYS A 99 12.69 -9.48 -16.76
C CYS A 99 11.83 -8.84 -15.67
N TRP A 100 11.16 -7.74 -16.00
CA TRP A 100 10.24 -7.05 -15.10
C TRP A 100 9.11 -7.96 -14.65
N THR A 101 8.55 -8.74 -15.58
CA THR A 101 7.49 -9.71 -15.28
C THR A 101 7.97 -10.82 -14.37
N ALA A 102 9.17 -11.36 -14.63
CA ALA A 102 9.77 -12.42 -13.81
C ALA A 102 10.12 -11.96 -12.39
N LEU A 103 10.43 -10.68 -12.21
CA LEU A 103 10.82 -10.09 -10.92
C LEU A 103 9.68 -9.37 -10.22
N ALA A 104 8.44 -9.47 -10.70
CA ALA A 104 7.30 -8.69 -10.21
C ALA A 104 7.11 -8.79 -8.69
N ASP A 105 7.27 -9.98 -8.11
CA ASP A 105 7.16 -10.19 -6.65
C ASP A 105 8.25 -9.45 -5.88
N THR A 106 9.51 -9.58 -6.30
CA THR A 106 10.66 -8.91 -5.68
C THR A 106 10.58 -7.39 -5.81
N LEU A 107 10.14 -6.90 -6.97
CA LEU A 107 9.94 -5.47 -7.22
C LEU A 107 8.84 -4.91 -6.33
N LEU A 108 7.73 -5.63 -6.19
CA LEU A 108 6.64 -5.24 -5.29
C LEU A 108 7.14 -5.21 -3.84
N GLU A 109 7.78 -6.26 -3.36
CA GLU A 109 8.29 -6.34 -2.00
C GLU A 109 9.24 -5.18 -1.67
N GLN A 110 10.21 -4.92 -2.56
CA GLN A 110 11.16 -3.82 -2.40
C GLN A 110 10.45 -2.47 -2.35
N ALA A 111 9.49 -2.22 -3.25
CA ALA A 111 8.71 -0.99 -3.26
C ALA A 111 7.98 -0.75 -1.93
N LEU A 112 7.36 -1.78 -1.36
CA LEU A 112 6.62 -1.67 -0.10
C LEU A 112 7.56 -1.37 1.10
N ILE A 113 8.72 -2.03 1.15
CA ILE A 113 9.72 -1.80 2.20
C ILE A 113 10.23 -0.36 2.15
N ASP A 114 10.60 0.12 0.98
CA ASP A 114 11.12 1.48 0.80
C ASP A 114 10.04 2.53 1.11
N PHE A 115 8.80 2.27 0.69
CA PHE A 115 7.66 3.13 0.99
C PHE A 115 7.43 3.30 2.49
N LEU A 116 7.45 2.22 3.28
CA LEU A 116 7.31 2.31 4.75
C LEU A 116 8.42 3.16 5.36
N LYS A 117 9.66 2.91 4.94
CA LYS A 117 10.83 3.60 5.48
C LYS A 117 10.76 5.10 5.22
N GLN A 118 10.40 5.50 4.00
CA GLN A 118 10.30 6.90 3.60
C GLN A 118 9.10 7.61 4.24
N ASN A 119 7.92 6.99 4.25
CA ASN A 119 6.72 7.64 4.79
C ASN A 119 6.73 7.76 6.31
N THR A 120 7.37 6.81 7.03
CA THR A 120 7.55 6.95 8.48
C THR A 120 8.26 8.27 8.81
N LEU A 121 9.28 8.65 8.03
CA LEU A 121 10.01 9.92 8.22
C LEU A 121 9.15 11.16 7.90
N ILE A 122 8.28 11.09 6.89
CA ILE A 122 7.40 12.21 6.50
C ILE A 122 6.34 12.46 7.58
N TYR A 123 5.68 11.42 8.08
CA TYR A 123 4.63 11.60 9.10
C TYR A 123 5.19 12.05 10.46
N HIS A 124 6.47 11.78 10.75
CA HIS A 124 7.17 12.41 11.89
C HIS A 124 7.23 13.94 11.80
N THR A 125 7.11 14.54 10.61
CA THR A 125 7.09 16.01 10.44
C THR A 125 5.69 16.62 10.52
N ALA A 126 4.65 15.84 10.26
CA ALA A 126 3.27 16.32 10.25
C ALA A 126 2.62 16.28 11.65
N ILE A 127 2.91 15.23 12.43
CA ILE A 127 2.34 15.02 13.77
C ILE A 127 3.44 14.53 14.71
N ASP A 128 3.38 14.95 15.97
CA ASP A 128 4.20 14.39 17.03
C ASP A 128 3.74 12.97 17.36
N LEU A 129 4.35 11.98 16.68
CA LEU A 129 4.06 10.56 16.88
C LEU A 129 4.40 10.08 18.30
N VAL A 130 5.28 10.76 19.02
CA VAL A 130 5.60 10.44 20.41
C VAL A 130 4.45 10.87 21.31
N ASP A 131 3.95 12.09 21.13
CA ASP A 131 2.80 12.61 21.88
C ASP A 131 1.51 11.81 21.58
N LEU A 132 1.28 11.41 20.32
CA LEU A 132 0.16 10.53 19.95
C LEU A 132 0.20 9.22 20.75
N LYS A 133 1.33 8.51 20.74
CA LYS A 133 1.51 7.25 21.47
C LYS A 133 1.37 7.43 22.99
N GLN A 134 1.91 8.51 23.55
CA GLN A 134 1.80 8.79 24.97
C GLN A 134 0.37 9.15 25.38
N THR A 135 -0.35 9.90 24.55
CA THR A 135 -1.75 10.25 24.78
C THR A 135 -2.64 9.00 24.70
N GLU A 136 -2.40 8.13 23.72
CA GLU A 136 -3.06 6.83 23.61
C GLU A 136 -2.86 5.98 24.86
N GLN A 137 -1.62 5.84 25.34
CA GLN A 137 -1.34 5.06 26.54
C GLN A 137 -2.07 5.62 27.77
N LYS A 138 -2.12 6.94 27.95
CA LYS A 138 -2.89 7.59 29.04
C LYS A 138 -4.38 7.28 28.93
N LEU A 139 -4.94 7.22 27.72
CA LEU A 139 -6.34 6.88 27.51
C LEU A 139 -6.61 5.41 27.84
N ILE A 140 -5.73 4.50 27.42
CA ILE A 140 -5.77 3.07 27.79
C ILE A 140 -5.75 2.90 29.31
N ASP A 141 -4.87 3.60 30.01
CA ASP A 141 -4.75 3.50 31.47
C ASP A 141 -6.01 4.01 32.21
N LEU A 142 -6.73 4.97 31.62
CA LEU A 142 -7.93 5.58 32.22
C LEU A 142 -9.23 4.85 31.87
N LEU A 143 -9.34 4.29 30.67
CA LEU A 143 -10.57 3.70 30.12
C LEU A 143 -10.55 2.17 30.10
N GLY A 144 -9.37 1.58 30.26
CA GLY A 144 -9.13 0.15 30.08
C GLY A 144 -8.82 -0.21 28.64
N LYS A 145 -7.90 -1.16 28.47
CA LYS A 145 -7.41 -1.62 27.16
C LYS A 145 -8.53 -2.14 26.25
N ASP A 146 -9.40 -3.01 26.76
CA ASP A 146 -10.45 -3.64 25.94
C ASP A 146 -11.44 -2.60 25.38
N SER A 147 -11.87 -1.65 26.22
CA SER A 147 -12.75 -0.55 25.81
C SER A 147 -12.08 0.32 24.75
N TRP A 148 -10.79 0.61 24.94
CA TRP A 148 -10.02 1.42 24.00
C TRP A 148 -9.84 0.74 22.65
N GLU A 149 -9.44 -0.54 22.63
CA GLU A 149 -9.26 -1.31 21.39
C GLU A 149 -10.57 -1.38 20.60
N GLN A 150 -11.71 -1.59 21.26
CA GLN A 150 -13.02 -1.56 20.59
C GLN A 150 -13.33 -0.20 19.97
N PHE A 151 -13.01 0.89 20.66
CA PHE A 151 -13.18 2.24 20.13
C PHE A 151 -12.22 2.52 18.95
N GLN A 152 -10.98 2.07 19.05
CA GLN A 152 -9.98 2.20 17.99
C GLN A 152 -10.38 1.43 16.73
N GLN A 153 -10.94 0.22 16.87
CA GLN A 153 -11.49 -0.52 15.73
C GLN A 153 -12.63 0.26 15.05
N LYS A 154 -13.54 0.87 15.83
CA LYS A 154 -14.59 1.74 15.25
C LYS A 154 -13.99 2.94 14.52
N LEU A 155 -12.94 3.55 15.05
CA LEU A 155 -12.25 4.67 14.39
C LEU A 155 -11.63 4.22 13.05
N ILE A 156 -10.88 3.12 13.05
CA ILE A 156 -10.22 2.58 11.86
C ILE A 156 -11.25 2.23 10.79
N HIS A 157 -12.28 1.45 11.14
CA HIS A 157 -13.31 1.04 10.19
C HIS A 157 -14.15 2.19 9.64
N CYS A 158 -14.26 3.31 10.37
CA CYS A 158 -15.05 4.45 9.95
C CYS A 158 -14.24 5.46 9.12
N PHE A 159 -13.01 5.77 9.55
CA PHE A 159 -12.21 6.86 8.98
C PHE A 159 -11.02 6.39 8.14
N LEU A 160 -10.62 5.12 8.26
CA LEU A 160 -9.48 4.55 7.53
C LEU A 160 -9.89 3.22 6.86
N PRO A 161 -10.85 3.25 5.92
CA PRO A 161 -11.30 2.04 5.21
C PRO A 161 -10.20 1.40 4.36
N CYS A 162 -9.15 2.15 4.03
CA CYS A 162 -7.97 1.64 3.35
C CYS A 162 -6.74 2.34 3.91
N SER A 163 -5.68 1.57 4.20
CA SER A 163 -4.41 2.13 4.63
C SER A 163 -3.63 2.73 3.45
N LEU A 164 -2.77 3.71 3.74
CA LEU A 164 -1.87 4.29 2.74
C LEU A 164 -1.00 3.22 2.05
N MET A 165 -0.58 2.19 2.79
CA MET A 165 0.17 1.06 2.27
C MET A 165 -0.65 0.25 1.25
N GLN A 166 -1.92 -0.06 1.53
CA GLN A 166 -2.78 -0.78 0.60
C GLN A 166 -2.99 0.01 -0.70
N LEU A 167 -3.21 1.32 -0.59
CA LEU A 167 -3.32 2.20 -1.75
C LEU A 167 -2.04 2.21 -2.59
N PHE A 168 -0.88 2.37 -1.95
CA PHE A 168 0.42 2.31 -2.61
C PHE A 168 0.63 0.96 -3.32
N ARG A 169 0.40 -0.14 -2.60
CA ARG A 169 0.50 -1.50 -3.13
C ARG A 169 -0.37 -1.68 -4.37
N GLN A 170 -1.61 -1.22 -4.33
CA GLN A 170 -2.51 -1.30 -5.46
C GLN A 170 -2.01 -0.48 -6.66
N GLY A 171 -1.46 0.71 -6.41
CA GLY A 171 -0.81 1.53 -7.43
C GLY A 171 0.38 0.84 -8.10
N ILE A 172 1.29 0.25 -7.32
CA ILE A 172 2.42 -0.52 -7.86
C ILE A 172 1.93 -1.73 -8.67
N ILE A 173 0.91 -2.44 -8.19
CA ILE A 173 0.31 -3.57 -8.93
C ILE A 173 -0.27 -3.11 -10.27
N ILE A 174 -0.94 -1.95 -10.31
CA ILE A 174 -1.47 -1.38 -11.56
C ILE A 174 -0.31 -1.11 -12.54
N GLU A 175 0.76 -0.47 -12.08
CA GLU A 175 1.92 -0.17 -12.93
C GLU A 175 2.63 -1.43 -13.43
N ILE A 176 2.80 -2.44 -12.58
CA ILE A 176 3.33 -3.75 -13.00
C ILE A 176 2.38 -4.41 -14.01
N THR A 177 1.06 -4.36 -13.78
CA THR A 177 0.07 -4.98 -14.67
C THR A 177 0.02 -4.28 -16.04
N LYS A 178 0.23 -2.96 -16.12
CA LYS A 178 0.37 -2.25 -17.40
C LYS A 178 1.50 -2.83 -18.26
N ARG A 179 2.59 -3.30 -17.63
CA ARG A 179 3.72 -3.95 -18.30
C ARG A 179 3.38 -5.34 -18.81
N PHE A 180 2.58 -6.09 -18.07
CA PHE A 180 2.06 -7.38 -18.55
C PHE A 180 1.29 -7.23 -19.87
N LEU A 181 0.64 -6.09 -20.07
CA LEU A 181 -0.16 -5.75 -21.24
C LEU A 181 0.63 -5.01 -22.33
N SER A 182 1.92 -4.70 -22.13
CA SER A 182 2.76 -4.14 -23.20
C SER A 182 2.91 -5.18 -24.32
N ARG A 183 3.07 -4.71 -25.56
CA ARG A 183 3.09 -5.57 -26.75
C ARG A 183 4.51 -5.66 -27.30
N ASP A 184 4.95 -6.88 -27.49
CA ASP A 184 6.18 -7.19 -28.23
C ASP A 184 6.02 -6.79 -29.70
N LEU A 185 7.00 -6.08 -30.28
CA LEU A 185 6.88 -5.54 -31.63
C LEU A 185 6.87 -6.62 -32.72
N GLU A 186 7.53 -7.75 -32.47
CA GLU A 186 7.70 -8.82 -33.46
C GLU A 186 6.46 -9.71 -33.57
N THR A 187 5.90 -10.11 -32.43
CA THR A 187 4.79 -11.06 -32.36
C THR A 187 3.44 -10.39 -32.15
N ASP A 188 3.43 -9.10 -31.82
CA ASP A 188 2.24 -8.32 -31.44
C ASP A 188 1.49 -8.93 -30.23
N GLN A 189 2.13 -9.82 -29.47
CA GLN A 189 1.54 -10.46 -28.29
C GLN A 189 1.81 -9.64 -27.03
N GLU A 190 0.90 -9.72 -26.06
CA GLU A 190 1.14 -9.17 -24.74
C GLU A 190 2.30 -9.92 -24.06
N ILE A 191 3.15 -9.18 -23.35
CA ILE A 191 4.31 -9.73 -22.64
C ILE A 191 3.93 -10.88 -21.71
N PHE A 192 2.81 -10.81 -21.00
CA PHE A 192 2.38 -11.90 -20.12
C PHE A 192 2.13 -13.21 -20.87
N ARG A 193 1.63 -13.15 -22.11
CA ARG A 193 1.42 -14.35 -22.93
C ARG A 193 2.73 -14.96 -23.36
N LEU A 194 3.72 -14.12 -23.71
CA LEU A 194 5.07 -14.57 -24.02
C LEU A 194 5.73 -15.20 -22.80
N TYR A 195 5.58 -14.58 -21.63
CA TYR A 195 6.08 -15.11 -20.36
C TYR A 195 5.49 -16.47 -20.03
N LEU A 196 4.16 -16.61 -20.08
CA LEU A 196 3.47 -17.88 -19.83
C LEU A 196 3.92 -18.99 -20.79
N LYS A 197 4.05 -18.68 -22.09
CA LYS A 197 4.53 -19.67 -23.08
C LYS A 197 5.90 -20.20 -22.73
N ARG A 198 6.81 -19.35 -22.24
CA ARG A 198 8.16 -19.75 -21.86
C ARG A 198 8.14 -20.58 -20.57
N PHE A 199 7.36 -20.16 -19.58
CA PHE A 199 7.14 -20.92 -18.34
C PHE A 199 6.66 -22.35 -18.63
N PHE A 200 5.65 -22.51 -19.49
CA PHE A 200 5.14 -23.83 -19.87
C PHE A 200 6.05 -24.61 -20.83
N SER A 201 6.96 -23.94 -21.53
CA SER A 201 7.93 -24.63 -22.41
C SER A 201 9.10 -25.21 -21.61
N GLU A 202 9.55 -24.52 -20.56
CA GLU A 202 10.62 -24.97 -19.68
C GLU A 202 10.21 -26.21 -18.84
N ASP A 203 8.95 -26.25 -18.37
CA ASP A 203 8.40 -27.42 -17.65
C ASP A 203 8.12 -28.64 -18.57
N SER A 204 7.93 -28.43 -19.88
CA SER A 204 7.71 -29.52 -20.84
C SER A 204 8.99 -30.24 -21.30
N SER A 205 10.13 -29.85 -20.74
CA SER A 205 11.46 -30.42 -21.03
C SER A 205 12.02 -31.29 -19.89
N GLN A 206 11.21 -31.63 -18.87
CA GLN A 206 11.57 -32.57 -17.79
C GLN A 206 10.88 -33.93 -17.93
#